data_AF-A0A7K0WAL4-F1
#
_entry.id   AF-A0A7K0WAL4-F1
#
_cell.length_a   1.000
_cell.length_b   1.000
_cell.length_c   1.000
_cell.angle_alpha   90.00
_cell.angle_beta   90.00
_cell.angle_gamma   90.00
#
_symmetry.space_group_name_H-M   'P 1'
#
loop_
_entity.id
_entity.type
_entity.pdbx_description
1 polymer ?
#
loop_
_entity_poly.entity_id
_entity_poly.type
_entity_poly.pdbx_seq_one_letter_code
_entity_poly.pdbx_strand_id
1 'polypeptide(L)'
;MAKAQVTAHLRKFAPDQRRILEQLREQIATELPSAEQVIKYGIPTFLIEGVPVIGFDGYKNHNSIFPYSGSFNVRLESDLKKYVQTKGSIHFDAGSDFPKPLVKRILKERITQINSSYPKKNGDYLMFYSDGTLKAKGSYKAGKLHGDWKWFRKTGVIMRSGRFMRGEQVGTWITYDTKGKLYKKTIMS
;
A
#
# COMPACT_ATOMS: atom_id res chain seq x y z
N MET A 1 -16.50 -4.64 -9.09
CA MET A 1 -16.86 -3.25 -9.46
C MET A 1 -15.63 -2.35 -9.63
N ALA A 2 -14.76 -2.18 -8.63
CA ALA A 2 -13.64 -1.21 -8.70
C ALA A 2 -12.54 -1.53 -9.75
N LYS A 3 -12.07 -2.80 -9.85
CA LYS A 3 -11.11 -3.21 -10.90
C LYS A 3 -11.66 -3.04 -12.32
N ALA A 4 -12.98 -3.22 -12.51
CA ALA A 4 -13.63 -3.01 -13.79
C ALA A 4 -13.66 -1.53 -14.19
N GLN A 5 -13.81 -0.61 -13.21
CA GLN A 5 -13.70 0.83 -13.44
C GLN A 5 -12.29 1.23 -13.89
N VAL A 6 -11.25 0.63 -13.29
CA VAL A 6 -9.86 0.84 -13.76
C VAL A 6 -9.68 0.35 -15.19
N THR A 7 -10.15 -0.86 -15.51
CA THR A 7 -10.10 -1.36 -16.90
C THR A 7 -10.86 -0.44 -17.86
N ALA A 8 -12.04 0.05 -17.49
CA ALA A 8 -12.81 0.99 -18.31
C ALA A 8 -12.09 2.33 -18.48
N HIS A 9 -11.40 2.82 -17.44
CA HIS A 9 -10.60 4.04 -17.52
C HIS A 9 -9.46 3.93 -18.54
N LEU A 10 -8.74 2.81 -18.54
CA LEU A 10 -7.61 2.60 -19.46
C LEU A 10 -8.05 2.49 -20.93
N ARG A 11 -9.33 2.18 -21.21
CA ARG A 11 -9.86 2.15 -22.58
C ARG A 11 -9.90 3.51 -23.28
N LYS A 12 -9.69 4.60 -22.55
CA LYS A 12 -9.62 5.96 -23.12
C LYS A 12 -8.33 6.22 -23.90
N PHE A 13 -7.26 5.45 -23.63
CA PHE A 13 -5.95 5.63 -24.25
C PHE A 13 -5.83 4.83 -25.56
N ALA A 14 -4.97 5.30 -26.46
CA ALA A 14 -4.61 4.60 -27.69
C ALA A 14 -4.05 3.20 -27.39
N PRO A 15 -4.18 2.22 -28.31
CA PRO A 15 -3.83 0.81 -28.05
C PRO A 15 -2.44 0.61 -27.45
N ASP A 16 -1.40 1.27 -27.99
CA ASP A 16 -0.03 1.11 -27.52
C ASP A 16 0.17 1.68 -26.11
N GLN A 17 -0.29 2.91 -25.86
CA GLN A 17 -0.20 3.52 -24.54
C GLN A 17 -0.99 2.73 -23.49
N ARG A 18 -2.18 2.24 -23.86
CA ARG A 18 -3.01 1.38 -23.01
C ARG A 18 -2.26 0.11 -22.62
N ARG A 19 -1.60 -0.56 -23.57
CA ARG A 19 -0.80 -1.76 -23.31
C ARG A 19 0.28 -1.49 -22.27
N ILE A 20 1.00 -0.38 -22.39
CA ILE A 20 2.04 0.04 -21.43
C ILE A 20 1.44 0.26 -20.02
N LEU A 21 0.31 0.97 -19.93
CA LEU A 21 -0.37 1.21 -18.65
C LEU A 21 -0.92 -0.08 -18.03
N GLU A 22 -1.43 -1.00 -18.85
CA GLU A 22 -1.89 -2.32 -18.40
C GLU A 22 -0.73 -3.17 -17.88
N GLN A 23 0.42 -3.15 -18.54
CA GLN A 23 1.64 -3.82 -18.06
C GLN A 23 2.15 -3.22 -16.75
N LEU A 24 2.15 -1.89 -16.60
CA LEU A 24 2.49 -1.24 -15.34
C LEU A 24 1.50 -1.65 -14.22
N ARG A 25 0.20 -1.67 -14.51
CA ARG A 25 -0.83 -2.13 -13.57
C ARG A 25 -0.58 -3.56 -13.11
N GLU A 26 -0.22 -4.46 -14.02
CA GLU A 26 0.10 -5.86 -13.70
C GLU A 26 1.33 -5.96 -12.81
N GLN A 27 2.40 -5.23 -13.14
CA GLN A 27 3.61 -5.18 -12.31
C GLN A 27 3.31 -4.72 -10.88
N ILE A 28 2.51 -3.67 -10.71
CA ILE A 28 2.11 -3.18 -9.39
C ILE A 28 1.25 -4.23 -8.67
N ALA A 29 0.29 -4.84 -9.35
CA ALA A 29 -0.60 -5.84 -8.75
C ALA A 29 0.16 -7.11 -8.29
N THR A 30 1.23 -7.50 -9.00
CA THR A 30 2.11 -8.60 -8.59
C THR A 30 2.88 -8.28 -7.31
N GLU A 31 3.39 -7.05 -7.19
CA GLU A 31 4.18 -6.63 -6.02
C GLU A 31 3.30 -6.24 -4.81
N LEU A 32 2.03 -5.88 -5.03
CA LEU A 32 1.05 -5.55 -4.00
C LEU A 32 -0.21 -6.44 -4.07
N PRO A 33 -0.12 -7.75 -3.77
CA PRO A 33 -1.22 -8.70 -3.98
C PRO A 33 -2.45 -8.44 -3.10
N SER A 34 -2.29 -7.71 -1.99
CA SER A 34 -3.38 -7.35 -1.07
C SER A 34 -4.03 -5.99 -1.39
N ALA A 35 -3.53 -5.26 -2.38
CA ALA A 35 -4.02 -3.93 -2.68
C ALA A 35 -5.31 -3.95 -3.51
N GLU A 36 -6.24 -3.09 -3.12
CA GLU A 36 -7.45 -2.79 -3.89
C GLU A 36 -7.15 -1.80 -5.01
N GLN A 37 -7.77 -1.99 -6.17
CA GLN A 37 -7.68 -1.08 -7.31
C GLN A 37 -8.95 -0.25 -7.41
N VAL A 38 -8.82 1.08 -7.32
CA VAL A 38 -9.94 2.03 -7.41
C VAL A 38 -9.59 3.20 -8.32
N ILE A 39 -10.59 4.00 -8.68
CA ILE A 39 -10.37 5.35 -9.22
C ILE A 39 -10.44 6.34 -8.05
N LYS A 40 -9.34 7.04 -7.77
CA LYS A 40 -9.26 8.06 -6.72
C LYS A 40 -8.75 9.36 -7.33
N TYR A 41 -9.48 10.47 -7.12
CA TYR A 41 -9.20 11.75 -7.77
C TYR A 41 -9.10 11.67 -9.31
N GLY A 42 -9.89 10.77 -9.92
CA GLY A 42 -9.86 10.51 -11.36
C GLY A 42 -8.74 9.59 -11.84
N ILE A 43 -7.87 9.11 -10.94
CA ILE A 43 -6.67 8.34 -11.27
C ILE A 43 -6.78 6.89 -10.79
N PRO A 44 -6.45 5.88 -11.61
CA PRO A 44 -6.22 4.50 -11.18
C PRO A 44 -5.22 4.41 -10.02
N THR A 45 -5.66 3.89 -8.88
CA THR A 45 -4.89 3.89 -7.62
C THR A 45 -4.98 2.55 -6.91
N PHE A 46 -3.85 2.09 -6.38
CA PHE A 46 -3.74 0.95 -5.48
C PHE A 46 -3.78 1.40 -4.02
N LEU A 47 -4.69 0.82 -3.24
CA LEU A 47 -4.90 1.10 -1.82
C LEU A 47 -4.66 -0.15 -0.98
N ILE A 48 -4.11 0.03 0.21
CA ILE A 48 -4.04 -1.03 1.22
C ILE A 48 -4.67 -0.49 2.50
N GLU A 49 -5.73 -1.17 2.97
CA GLU A 49 -6.52 -0.74 4.13
C GLU A 49 -6.94 0.75 4.02
N GLY A 50 -7.38 1.18 2.84
CA GLY A 50 -7.80 2.56 2.57
C GLY A 50 -6.67 3.58 2.38
N VAL A 51 -5.40 3.19 2.57
CA VAL A 51 -4.23 4.05 2.37
C VAL A 51 -3.77 4.01 0.90
N PRO A 52 -3.73 5.14 0.17
CA PRO A 52 -3.16 5.19 -1.18
C PRO A 52 -1.66 4.91 -1.16
N VAL A 53 -1.27 3.84 -1.85
CA VAL A 53 0.14 3.47 -2.02
C VAL A 53 0.67 4.12 -3.29
N ILE A 54 0.09 3.80 -4.44
CA ILE A 54 0.57 4.27 -5.74
C ILE A 54 -0.60 4.47 -6.71
N GLY A 55 -0.52 5.53 -7.52
CA GLY A 55 -1.39 5.75 -8.66
C GLY A 55 -0.61 5.68 -9.98
N PHE A 56 -1.32 5.51 -11.09
CA PHE A 56 -0.74 5.61 -12.43
C PHE A 56 -1.79 6.11 -13.42
N ASP A 57 -1.38 6.87 -14.43
CA ASP A 57 -2.28 7.28 -15.52
C ASP A 57 -1.53 7.68 -16.80
N GLY A 58 -2.27 7.80 -17.90
CA GLY A 58 -1.78 8.26 -19.20
C GLY A 58 -2.09 9.74 -19.48
N TYR A 59 -1.22 10.38 -20.25
CA TYR A 59 -1.36 11.75 -20.76
C TYR A 59 -0.95 11.80 -22.24
N LYS A 60 -1.22 12.94 -22.91
CA LYS A 60 -0.99 13.09 -24.37
C LYS A 60 0.41 12.64 -24.82
N ASN A 61 1.45 12.99 -24.05
CA ASN A 61 2.85 12.79 -24.44
C ASN A 61 3.66 11.92 -23.46
N HIS A 62 3.04 11.46 -22.37
CA HIS A 62 3.74 10.69 -21.33
C HIS A 62 2.74 9.86 -20.52
N ASN A 63 3.28 8.92 -19.76
CA ASN A 63 2.58 8.25 -18.67
C ASN A 63 3.16 8.73 -17.33
N SER A 64 2.38 8.61 -16.27
CA SER A 64 2.77 9.06 -14.93
C SER A 64 2.56 7.99 -13.88
N ILE A 65 3.50 7.94 -12.94
CA ILE A 65 3.38 7.22 -11.67
C ILE A 65 3.23 8.25 -10.55
N PHE A 66 2.31 7.99 -9.61
CA PHE A 66 1.99 8.86 -8.48
C PHE A 66 2.26 8.14 -7.15
N PRO A 67 3.45 8.30 -6.54
CA PRO A 67 3.77 7.68 -5.25
C PRO A 67 3.02 8.27 -4.05
N TYR A 68 2.26 9.36 -4.23
CA TYR A 68 1.52 10.05 -3.15
C TYR A 68 2.38 10.42 -1.93
N SER A 69 3.61 10.88 -2.18
CA SER A 69 4.53 11.36 -1.15
C SER A 69 5.39 12.50 -1.67
N GLY A 70 5.33 13.66 -1.00
CA GLY A 70 5.94 14.91 -1.46
C GLY A 70 7.46 14.98 -1.35
N SER A 71 8.11 13.97 -0.73
CA SER A 71 9.56 13.86 -0.60
C SER A 71 10.10 12.55 -1.20
N PHE A 72 9.28 11.84 -1.97
CA PHE A 72 9.61 10.51 -2.47
C PHE A 72 10.81 10.52 -3.41
N ASN A 73 10.82 11.46 -4.34
CA ASN A 73 11.81 11.54 -5.41
C ASN A 73 13.25 11.71 -4.89
N VAL A 74 13.43 12.41 -3.76
CA VAL A 74 14.75 12.61 -3.13
C VAL A 74 15.38 11.28 -2.71
N ARG A 75 14.58 10.27 -2.33
CA ARG A 75 15.08 8.98 -1.86
C ARG A 75 15.53 8.05 -2.97
N LEU A 76 15.07 8.29 -4.20
CA LEU A 76 15.40 7.50 -5.39
C LEU A 76 16.03 8.39 -6.47
N GLU A 77 16.69 9.48 -6.08
CA GLU A 77 17.17 10.51 -7.01
C GLU A 77 18.04 9.90 -8.11
N SER A 78 19.02 9.06 -7.75
CA SER A 78 19.92 8.38 -8.70
C SER A 78 19.18 7.50 -9.71
N ASP A 79 18.15 6.79 -9.26
CA ASP A 79 17.33 5.92 -10.09
C ASP A 79 16.42 6.71 -11.05
N LEU A 80 15.99 7.90 -10.61
CA LEU A 80 14.99 8.72 -11.30
C LEU A 80 15.59 9.82 -12.18
N LYS A 81 16.91 10.02 -12.18
CA LYS A 81 17.57 11.14 -12.90
C LYS A 81 17.18 11.27 -14.37
N LYS A 82 16.91 10.15 -15.05
CA LYS A 82 16.55 10.12 -16.47
C LYS A 82 15.07 10.39 -16.76
N TYR A 83 14.24 10.49 -15.73
CA TYR A 83 12.81 10.71 -15.85
C TYR A 83 12.47 12.15 -15.49
N VAL A 84 11.49 12.73 -16.17
CA VAL A 84 10.90 14.00 -15.76
C VAL A 84 10.14 13.78 -14.46
N GLN A 85 10.32 14.68 -13.49
CA GLN A 85 9.77 14.54 -12.15
C GLN A 85 9.05 15.83 -11.75
N THR A 86 7.94 15.67 -11.03
CA THR A 86 7.30 16.76 -10.27
C THR A 86 7.37 16.44 -8.78
N LYS A 87 6.89 17.32 -7.90
CA LYS A 87 6.80 17.04 -6.46
C LYS A 87 6.01 15.76 -6.12
N GLY A 88 5.09 15.33 -7.00
CA GLY A 88 4.19 14.21 -6.73
C GLY A 88 4.14 13.11 -7.79
N SER A 89 4.88 13.25 -8.90
CA SER A 89 4.82 12.30 -10.01
C SER A 89 6.17 12.07 -10.68
N ILE A 90 6.28 10.89 -11.31
CA ILE A 90 7.38 10.50 -12.18
C ILE A 90 6.77 10.29 -13.57
N HIS A 91 7.26 11.00 -14.56
CA HIS A 91 6.78 10.90 -15.94
C HIS A 91 7.74 10.04 -16.75
N PHE A 92 7.17 9.15 -17.56
CA PHE A 92 7.91 8.30 -18.49
C PHE A 92 7.24 8.31 -19.86
N ASP A 93 7.99 7.93 -20.88
CA ASP A 93 7.53 7.96 -22.27
C ASP A 93 6.23 7.14 -22.46
N ALA A 94 5.31 7.67 -23.29
CA ALA A 94 3.99 7.08 -23.47
C ALA A 94 4.03 5.69 -24.14
N GLY A 95 5.05 5.43 -24.97
CA GLY A 95 5.24 4.18 -25.70
C GLY A 95 6.24 3.22 -25.07
N SER A 96 6.85 3.57 -23.93
CA SER A 96 7.93 2.80 -23.31
C SER A 96 7.53 2.21 -21.98
N ASP A 97 7.97 0.97 -21.73
CA ASP A 97 7.75 0.30 -20.45
C ASP A 97 8.50 0.98 -19.30
N PHE A 98 7.86 1.01 -18.14
CA PHE A 98 8.54 1.40 -16.90
C PHE A 98 9.32 0.19 -16.33
N PRO A 99 10.61 0.33 -15.94
CA PRO A 99 11.42 -0.80 -15.53
C PRO A 99 10.87 -1.51 -14.28
N LYS A 100 10.61 -2.83 -14.39
CA LYS A 100 10.15 -3.68 -13.28
C LYS A 100 10.96 -3.52 -11.99
N PRO A 101 12.31 -3.52 -12.02
CA PRO A 101 13.10 -3.34 -10.80
C PRO A 101 12.85 -1.98 -10.13
N LEU A 102 12.57 -0.94 -10.91
CA LEU A 102 12.28 0.39 -10.40
C LEU A 102 10.87 0.49 -9.84
N VAL A 103 9.86 -0.15 -10.45
CA VAL A 103 8.52 -0.31 -9.84
C VAL A 103 8.64 -0.91 -8.45
N LYS A 104 9.37 -2.03 -8.34
CA LYS A 104 9.57 -2.71 -7.06
C LYS A 104 10.25 -1.83 -6.01
N ARG A 105 11.32 -1.11 -6.39
CA ARG A 105 11.98 -0.15 -5.48
C ARG A 105 11.03 0.94 -5.04
N ILE A 106 10.21 1.46 -5.95
CA ILE A 106 9.24 2.52 -5.64
C ILE A 106 8.22 2.05 -4.61
N LEU A 107 7.65 0.88 -4.84
CA LEU A 107 6.64 0.30 -3.94
C LEU A 107 7.22 0.02 -2.56
N LYS A 108 8.42 -0.58 -2.49
CA LYS A 108 9.09 -0.85 -1.22
C LYS A 108 9.32 0.44 -0.44
N GLU A 109 9.86 1.49 -1.06
CA GLU A 109 10.06 2.74 -0.34
C GLU A 109 8.77 3.45 0.05
N ARG A 110 7.73 3.31 -0.77
CA ARG A 110 6.44 3.85 -0.42
C ARG A 110 5.87 3.18 0.83
N ILE A 111 5.97 1.86 0.93
CA ILE A 111 5.56 1.12 2.13
C ILE A 111 6.42 1.52 3.33
N THR A 112 7.74 1.66 3.18
CA THR A 112 8.62 2.17 4.26
C THR A 112 8.14 3.51 4.78
N GLN A 113 7.81 4.45 3.90
CA GLN A 113 7.31 5.77 4.28
C GLN A 113 5.95 5.71 4.98
N ILE A 114 5.03 4.86 4.50
CA ILE A 114 3.72 4.67 5.16
C ILE A 114 3.94 4.15 6.58
N ASN A 115 4.76 3.12 6.76
CA ASN A 115 5.07 2.56 8.07
C ASN A 115 5.71 3.60 9.00
N SER A 116 6.61 4.44 8.47
CA SER A 116 7.28 5.51 9.23
C SER A 116 6.34 6.64 9.65
N SER A 117 5.14 6.74 9.07
CA SER A 117 4.12 7.71 9.48
C SER A 117 3.33 7.28 10.73
N TYR A 118 3.57 6.07 11.22
CA TYR A 118 2.96 5.49 12.41
C TYR A 118 3.99 5.22 13.52
N PRO A 119 3.58 5.19 14.80
CA PRO A 119 2.24 5.47 15.28
C PRO A 119 1.92 6.97 15.28
N LYS A 120 0.67 7.30 14.97
CA LYS A 120 0.12 8.63 15.29
C LYS A 120 -0.23 8.65 16.78
N LYS A 121 -0.14 9.81 17.44
CA LYS A 121 -0.47 9.95 18.87
C LYS A 121 -1.91 9.48 19.19
N ASN A 122 -2.82 9.65 18.24
CA ASN A 122 -4.22 9.23 18.34
C ASN A 122 -4.70 8.66 17.00
N GLY A 123 -5.65 7.73 17.06
CA GLY A 123 -6.34 7.16 15.91
C GLY A 123 -5.76 5.83 15.45
N ASP A 124 -6.14 5.44 14.24
CA ASP A 124 -5.79 4.14 13.69
C ASP A 124 -4.28 3.97 13.53
N TYR A 125 -3.84 2.73 13.68
CA TYR A 125 -2.48 2.28 13.44
C TYR A 125 -2.51 1.19 12.38
N LEU A 126 -1.67 1.34 11.36
CA LEU A 126 -1.44 0.35 10.33
C LEU A 126 0.06 0.13 10.20
N MET A 127 0.46 -1.12 10.04
CA MET A 127 1.84 -1.50 9.76
C MET A 127 1.81 -2.60 8.71
N PHE A 128 2.68 -2.50 7.71
CA PHE A 128 2.73 -3.41 6.58
C PHE A 128 4.10 -4.11 6.48
N TYR A 129 4.13 -5.33 5.96
CA TYR A 129 5.35 -5.94 5.43
C TYR A 129 5.77 -5.23 4.13
N SER A 130 7.00 -5.47 3.66
CA SER A 130 7.55 -4.77 2.49
C SER A 130 6.78 -4.99 1.18
N ASP A 131 5.97 -6.05 1.09
CA ASP A 131 5.07 -6.36 -0.03
C ASP A 131 3.67 -5.75 0.13
N GLY A 132 3.49 -4.87 1.13
CA GLY A 132 2.21 -4.26 1.44
C GLY A 132 1.26 -5.14 2.25
N THR A 133 1.58 -6.41 2.52
CA THR A 133 0.71 -7.26 3.35
C THR A 133 0.56 -6.66 4.75
N LEU A 134 -0.66 -6.58 5.27
CA LEU A 134 -0.93 -6.07 6.61
C LEU A 134 -0.15 -6.90 7.64
N LYS A 135 0.60 -6.23 8.51
CA LYS A 135 1.38 -6.82 9.61
C LYS A 135 0.70 -6.61 10.95
N ALA A 136 0.15 -5.42 11.16
CA ALA A 136 -0.61 -5.11 12.36
C ALA A 136 -1.62 -3.99 12.10
N LYS A 137 -2.78 -4.09 12.77
CA LYS A 137 -3.72 -2.98 12.88
C LYS A 137 -4.31 -2.88 14.27
N GLY A 138 -4.62 -1.64 14.66
CA GLY A 138 -5.25 -1.30 15.93
C GLY A 138 -5.39 0.21 16.05
N SER A 139 -5.40 0.73 17.27
CA SER A 139 -5.47 2.18 17.49
C SER A 139 -4.58 2.64 18.64
N TYR A 140 -4.22 3.92 18.62
CA TYR A 140 -3.57 4.61 19.71
C TYR A 140 -4.51 5.67 20.30
N LYS A 141 -4.43 5.86 21.62
CA LYS A 141 -5.06 6.96 22.35
C LYS A 141 -4.06 7.52 23.35
N ALA A 142 -3.80 8.83 23.26
CA ALA A 142 -2.80 9.53 24.06
C ALA A 142 -1.41 8.85 24.04
N GLY A 143 -0.97 8.40 22.87
CA GLY A 143 0.33 7.73 22.69
C GLY A 143 0.41 6.30 23.22
N LYS A 144 -0.70 5.72 23.71
CA LYS A 144 -0.76 4.34 24.20
C LYS A 144 -1.65 3.47 23.32
N LEU A 145 -1.33 2.17 23.24
CA LEU A 145 -2.16 1.17 22.56
C LEU A 145 -3.58 1.18 23.16
N HIS A 146 -4.59 1.16 22.28
CA HIS A 146 -5.99 1.19 22.67
C HIS A 146 -6.88 0.40 21.71
N GLY A 147 -8.00 -0.09 22.21
CA GLY A 147 -9.00 -0.79 21.43
C GLY A 147 -8.53 -2.16 20.96
N ASP A 148 -9.16 -2.66 19.91
CA ASP A 148 -8.89 -3.99 19.38
C ASP A 148 -7.66 -3.97 18.47
N TRP A 149 -6.82 -4.98 18.65
CA TRP A 149 -5.58 -5.15 17.92
C TRP A 149 -5.51 -6.51 17.24
N LYS A 150 -4.94 -6.52 16.04
CA LYS A 150 -4.69 -7.72 15.25
C LYS A 150 -3.30 -7.65 14.66
N TRP A 151 -2.59 -8.78 14.72
CA TRP A 151 -1.30 -8.99 14.05
C TRP A 151 -1.43 -10.14 13.09
N PHE A 152 -0.74 -10.03 11.97
CA PHE A 152 -0.83 -10.97 10.86
C PHE A 152 0.57 -11.41 10.44
N ARG A 153 0.65 -12.64 9.94
CA ARG A 153 1.84 -13.20 9.31
C ARG A 153 2.02 -12.58 7.92
N LYS A 154 3.21 -12.74 7.34
CA LYS A 154 3.46 -12.30 5.95
C LYS A 154 2.56 -13.00 4.93
N THR A 155 2.03 -14.18 5.28
CA THR A 155 1.01 -14.89 4.47
C THR A 155 -0.38 -14.23 4.52
N GLY A 156 -0.57 -13.18 5.32
CA GLY A 156 -1.88 -12.56 5.57
C GLY A 156 -2.72 -13.29 6.64
N VAL A 157 -2.29 -14.48 7.09
CA VAL A 157 -3.01 -15.23 8.14
C VAL A 157 -2.88 -14.51 9.48
N ILE A 158 -4.01 -14.38 10.20
CA ILE A 158 -4.02 -13.79 11.54
C ILE A 158 -3.10 -14.60 12.47
N MET A 159 -2.26 -13.90 13.22
CA MET A 159 -1.30 -14.49 14.16
C MET A 159 -1.79 -14.32 15.59
N ARG A 160 -2.28 -13.13 15.92
CA ARG A 160 -2.71 -12.78 17.27
C ARG A 160 -3.79 -11.70 17.23
N SER A 161 -4.71 -11.75 18.16
CA SER A 161 -5.68 -10.68 18.41
C SER A 161 -5.90 -10.49 19.91
N GLY A 162 -6.34 -9.29 20.27
CA GLY A 162 -6.65 -8.93 21.65
C GLY A 162 -7.04 -7.47 21.76
N ARG A 163 -7.25 -7.01 22.99
CA ARG A 163 -7.61 -5.61 23.26
C ARG A 163 -6.59 -4.97 24.18
N PHE A 164 -6.35 -3.68 23.96
CA PHE A 164 -5.59 -2.83 24.86
C PHE A 164 -6.47 -1.75 25.49
N MET A 165 -6.22 -1.43 26.76
CA MET A 165 -6.78 -0.28 27.44
C MET A 165 -5.66 0.52 28.11
N ARG A 166 -5.42 1.75 27.63
CA ARG A 166 -4.37 2.64 28.14
C ARG A 166 -2.97 1.99 28.16
N GLY A 167 -2.65 1.20 27.13
CA GLY A 167 -1.37 0.50 27.00
C GLY A 167 -1.35 -0.91 27.58
N GLU A 168 -2.32 -1.28 28.41
CA GLU A 168 -2.37 -2.59 29.08
C GLU A 168 -3.22 -3.60 28.31
N GLN A 169 -2.79 -4.86 28.30
CA GLN A 169 -3.53 -5.96 27.69
C GLN A 169 -4.77 -6.26 28.54
N VAL A 170 -5.96 -6.25 27.93
CA VAL A 170 -7.22 -6.52 28.64
C VAL A 170 -8.06 -7.54 27.91
N GLY A 171 -8.87 -8.28 28.68
CA GLY A 171 -9.84 -9.23 28.13
C GLY A 171 -9.19 -10.44 27.48
N THR A 172 -9.86 -11.00 26.47
CA THR A 172 -9.40 -12.22 25.81
C THR A 172 -8.36 -11.93 24.74
N TRP A 173 -7.22 -12.61 24.84
CA TRP A 173 -6.19 -12.70 23.84
C TRP A 173 -6.21 -14.06 23.15
N ILE A 174 -6.15 -14.04 21.82
CA ILE A 174 -6.16 -15.25 21.00
C ILE A 174 -4.88 -15.28 20.16
N THR A 175 -4.19 -16.43 20.19
CA THR A 175 -3.10 -16.76 19.27
C THR A 175 -3.60 -17.82 18.32
N TYR A 176 -3.25 -17.67 17.04
CA TYR A 176 -3.67 -18.55 15.97
C TYR A 176 -2.47 -19.28 15.36
N ASP A 177 -2.69 -20.51 14.91
CA ASP A 177 -1.69 -21.29 14.19
C ASP A 177 -1.40 -20.72 12.79
N THR A 178 -0.62 -21.43 11.98
CA THR A 178 -0.26 -21.00 10.62
C THR A 178 -1.42 -21.07 9.62
N LYS A 179 -2.51 -21.76 9.97
CA LYS A 179 -3.74 -21.88 9.17
C LYS A 179 -4.85 -20.94 9.67
N GLY A 180 -4.59 -20.18 10.73
CA GLY A 180 -5.57 -19.25 11.32
C GLY A 180 -6.54 -19.91 12.29
N LYS A 181 -6.30 -21.16 12.71
CA LYS A 181 -7.11 -21.83 13.73
C LYS A 181 -6.65 -21.39 15.12
N LEU A 182 -7.58 -21.30 16.06
CA LEU A 182 -7.29 -21.01 17.47
C LEU A 182 -6.26 -22.01 18.00
N TYR A 183 -5.12 -21.49 18.46
CA TYR A 183 -4.04 -22.25 19.07
C TYR A 183 -4.01 -22.05 20.59
N LYS A 184 -4.20 -20.81 21.05
CA LYS A 184 -4.20 -20.47 22.48
C LYS A 184 -5.15 -19.32 22.77
N LYS A 185 -5.87 -19.43 23.89
CA LYS A 185 -6.68 -18.36 24.49
C LYS A 185 -6.11 -17.99 25.86
N THR A 186 -6.01 -16.71 26.16
CA THR A 186 -5.54 -16.19 27.46
C THR A 186 -6.45 -15.06 27.89
N ILE A 187 -6.86 -15.05 29.17
CA ILE A 187 -7.70 -14.00 29.73
C ILE A 187 -6.78 -13.11 30.56
N MET A 188 -6.69 -11.84 30.18
CA MET A 188 -5.97 -10.82 30.92
C MET A 188 -6.94 -10.11 31.87
N SER A 189 -6.52 -9.97 33.11
CA SER A 189 -7.24 -9.24 34.16
C SER A 189 -6.93 -7.76 34.11
#